data_AF-A0A1E4B1H3-F1
#
_entry.id   AF-A0A1E4B1H3-F1
#
_cell.length_a   1.000
_cell.length_b   1.000
_cell.length_c   1.000
_cell.angle_alpha   90.00
_cell.angle_beta   90.00
_cell.angle_gamma   90.00
#
_symmetry.space_group_name_H-M   'P 1'
#
loop_
_entity.id
_entity.type
_entity.pdbx_description
1 polymer ?
#
loop_
_entity_poly.entity_id
_entity_poly.type
_entity_poly.pdbx_seq_one_letter_code
_entity_poly.pdbx_strand_id
1 'polypeptide(L)'
;MTGAKPLQVQRDATRQLATGRTGLAIAAYDERGMVHAAATREAARGELIERWDRERQASPGHTRIILTHTNDEVRALNEAARERLRARHELGEEVSIAAERGKRQFASGDRIMFLRNERELSVKNGTLGTVEEVTPQRMMVRVDDGRSLAFDLKDYAHVDHGYAATIHKAQGITVDRAHVLATPGMDSHGAYVALSRHRDSVALHYGQDDFADEGKLVSTLSRERGKDMASDYARADPAQAFAERRGITFRERVAEIIRKVPEKVRGMFDGLRFPSTKVDVPEPVVPERKVVEDPEAELRRARTRALIRHARAVDDIFAAQHAGIARSAEQIQELTDARKAFEEVRPYGWRDAEAAYVKHPELAQEAADGEVRRAVGALQRETALRTDPQRRADRFVERWQELRKNSERQYRDADMSGYKATRSAMGDMAKSLQRDPQLESILASRKAELGISFDTGRRLGAELAFTHGIDLGRGRGLGI
;
A
#
# COMPACT_ATOMS: atom_id res chain seq x y z
N MET A 1 -28.26 -6.64 -38.12
CA MET A 1 -27.36 -6.43 -36.97
C MET A 1 -26.37 -7.57 -36.94
N THR A 2 -25.16 -7.32 -37.46
CA THR A 2 -24.09 -8.30 -37.62
C THR A 2 -23.46 -8.61 -36.26
N GLY A 3 -23.88 -9.71 -35.63
CA GLY A 3 -23.28 -10.21 -34.40
C GLY A 3 -21.81 -10.55 -34.62
N ALA A 4 -20.91 -9.75 -34.04
CA ALA A 4 -19.48 -10.04 -34.08
C ALA A 4 -19.19 -11.38 -33.39
N LYS A 5 -18.36 -12.22 -34.01
CA LYS A 5 -17.96 -13.54 -33.47
C LYS A 5 -17.46 -13.41 -32.02
N PRO A 6 -17.67 -14.40 -31.13
CA PRO A 6 -17.31 -14.32 -29.71
C PRO A 6 -15.87 -13.82 -29.45
N LEU A 7 -14.91 -14.31 -30.24
CA LEU A 7 -13.49 -13.93 -30.20
C LEU A 7 -13.19 -12.49 -30.67
N GLN A 8 -14.02 -11.93 -31.55
CA GLN A 8 -13.83 -10.56 -32.06
C GLN A 8 -14.09 -9.54 -30.94
N VAL A 9 -15.16 -9.73 -30.18
CA VAL A 9 -15.52 -8.83 -29.08
C VAL A 9 -14.53 -8.91 -27.92
N GLN A 10 -13.95 -10.07 -27.63
CA GLN A 10 -12.88 -10.17 -26.62
C GLN A 10 -11.62 -9.42 -27.05
N ARG A 11 -11.26 -9.49 -28.34
CA ARG A 11 -10.15 -8.70 -28.91
C ARG A 11 -10.44 -7.21 -28.85
N ASP A 12 -11.66 -6.80 -29.16
CA ASP A 12 -12.08 -5.40 -29.13
C ASP A 12 -12.15 -4.86 -27.69
N ALA A 13 -12.68 -5.65 -26.74
CA ALA A 13 -12.70 -5.31 -25.31
C ALA A 13 -11.27 -5.22 -24.74
N THR A 14 -10.36 -6.10 -25.15
CA THR A 14 -8.94 -6.01 -24.76
C THR A 14 -8.29 -4.74 -25.32
N ARG A 15 -8.59 -4.37 -26.58
CA ARG A 15 -8.12 -3.11 -27.19
C ARG A 15 -8.72 -1.89 -26.47
N GLN A 16 -9.97 -1.95 -26.08
CA GLN A 16 -10.64 -0.89 -25.31
C GLN A 16 -9.98 -0.71 -23.94
N LEU A 17 -9.69 -1.79 -23.21
CA LEU A 17 -8.91 -1.75 -21.96
C LEU A 17 -7.53 -1.12 -22.17
N ALA A 18 -6.82 -1.49 -23.24
CA ALA A 18 -5.49 -0.96 -23.55
C ALA A 18 -5.49 0.53 -23.93
N THR A 19 -6.62 1.07 -24.42
CA THR A 19 -6.77 2.45 -24.86
C THR A 19 -7.51 3.33 -23.84
N GLY A 20 -7.64 2.86 -22.59
CA GLY A 20 -8.29 3.59 -21.50
C GLY A 20 -9.82 3.65 -21.60
N ARG A 21 -10.43 2.96 -22.57
CA ARG A 21 -11.89 2.87 -22.76
C ARG A 21 -12.50 1.75 -21.91
N THR A 22 -12.11 1.66 -20.65
CA THR A 22 -12.50 0.56 -19.75
C THR A 22 -14.01 0.41 -19.63
N GLY A 23 -14.78 1.51 -19.60
CA GLY A 23 -16.24 1.44 -19.55
C GLY A 23 -16.87 0.69 -20.73
N LEU A 24 -16.36 0.89 -21.95
CA LEU A 24 -16.84 0.14 -23.12
C LEU A 24 -16.51 -1.35 -23.03
N ALA A 25 -15.35 -1.68 -22.46
CA ALA A 25 -14.93 -3.06 -22.30
C ALA A 25 -15.78 -3.80 -21.25
N ILE A 26 -16.04 -3.16 -20.11
CA ILE A 26 -16.88 -3.73 -19.05
C ILE A 26 -18.32 -3.90 -19.56
N ALA A 27 -18.89 -2.90 -20.23
CA ALA A 27 -20.22 -3.03 -20.84
C ALA A 27 -20.28 -4.19 -21.84
N ALA A 28 -19.26 -4.35 -22.70
CA ALA A 28 -19.20 -5.45 -23.65
C ALA A 28 -19.07 -6.84 -22.98
N TYR A 29 -18.45 -6.92 -21.80
CA TYR A 29 -18.42 -8.13 -20.99
C TYR A 29 -19.76 -8.37 -20.28
N ASP A 30 -20.40 -7.32 -19.77
CA ASP A 30 -21.68 -7.42 -19.07
C ASP A 30 -22.82 -7.87 -20.01
N GLU A 31 -22.89 -7.31 -21.22
CA GLU A 31 -23.83 -7.73 -22.28
C GLU A 31 -23.74 -9.24 -22.61
N ARG A 32 -22.61 -9.88 -22.26
CA ARG A 32 -22.34 -11.29 -22.49
C ARG A 32 -22.47 -12.14 -21.24
N GLY A 33 -22.93 -11.56 -20.14
CA GLY A 33 -23.04 -12.22 -18.84
C GLY A 33 -21.69 -12.68 -18.31
N MET A 34 -20.63 -11.88 -18.52
CA MET A 34 -19.29 -12.11 -17.98
C MET A 34 -18.98 -11.24 -16.77
N VAL A 35 -19.88 -10.32 -16.40
CA VAL A 35 -19.77 -9.46 -15.22
C VAL A 35 -20.83 -9.89 -14.20
N HIS A 36 -20.43 -10.00 -12.94
CA HIS A 36 -21.24 -10.57 -11.87
C HIS A 36 -21.13 -9.72 -10.62
N ALA A 37 -22.25 -9.11 -10.24
CA ALA A 37 -22.38 -8.38 -8.99
C ALA A 37 -23.01 -9.29 -7.93
N ALA A 38 -22.44 -9.31 -6.74
CA ALA A 38 -23.05 -9.90 -5.56
C ALA A 38 -23.25 -8.84 -4.48
N ALA A 39 -24.10 -9.11 -3.49
CA ALA A 39 -24.41 -8.14 -2.42
C ALA A 39 -23.16 -7.73 -1.61
N THR A 40 -22.22 -8.66 -1.40
CA THR A 40 -20.98 -8.42 -0.66
C THR A 40 -19.77 -9.02 -1.38
N ARG A 41 -18.56 -8.58 -1.04
CA ARG A 41 -17.32 -9.19 -1.56
C ARG A 41 -17.22 -10.67 -1.22
N GLU A 42 -17.66 -11.04 -0.01
CA GLU A 42 -17.68 -12.44 0.43
C GLU A 42 -18.63 -13.29 -0.42
N ALA A 43 -19.84 -12.79 -0.70
CA ALA A 43 -20.77 -13.45 -1.61
C ALA A 43 -20.19 -13.56 -3.03
N ALA A 44 -19.57 -12.50 -3.54
CA ALA A 44 -18.91 -12.51 -4.85
C ALA A 44 -17.79 -13.56 -4.93
N ARG A 45 -17.04 -13.76 -3.83
CA ARG A 45 -16.02 -14.80 -3.72
C ARG A 45 -16.64 -16.19 -3.79
N GLY A 46 -17.72 -16.42 -3.04
CA GLY A 46 -18.47 -17.69 -3.05
C GLY A 46 -18.98 -18.03 -4.45
N GLU A 47 -19.69 -17.10 -5.09
CA GLU A 47 -20.21 -17.26 -6.46
C GLU A 47 -19.11 -17.48 -7.50
N LEU A 48 -17.98 -16.77 -7.36
CA LEU A 48 -16.80 -16.98 -8.21
C LEU A 48 -16.31 -18.42 -8.10
N ILE A 49 -16.13 -18.93 -6.88
CA ILE A 49 -15.64 -20.29 -6.63
C ILE A 49 -16.63 -21.33 -7.16
N GLU A 50 -17.94 -21.10 -7.03
CA GLU A 50 -18.97 -21.98 -7.59
C GLU A 50 -18.94 -22.02 -9.12
N ARG A 51 -18.81 -20.86 -9.76
CA ARG A 51 -18.66 -20.79 -11.20
C ARG A 51 -17.38 -21.48 -11.66
N TRP A 52 -16.26 -21.19 -10.99
CA TRP A 52 -14.97 -21.81 -11.28
C TRP A 52 -15.03 -23.34 -11.18
N ASP A 53 -15.63 -23.88 -10.12
CA ASP A 53 -15.77 -25.34 -9.95
C ASP A 53 -16.69 -25.94 -11.02
N ARG A 54 -17.81 -25.29 -11.33
CA ARG A 54 -18.72 -25.75 -12.40
C ARG A 54 -18.04 -25.78 -13.77
N GLU A 55 -17.28 -24.74 -14.13
CA GLU A 55 -16.53 -24.69 -15.39
C GLU A 55 -15.37 -25.69 -15.42
N ARG A 56 -14.72 -25.90 -14.27
CA ARG A 56 -13.68 -26.92 -14.11
C ARG A 56 -14.21 -28.32 -14.39
N GLN A 57 -15.39 -28.66 -13.87
CA GLN A 57 -16.04 -29.95 -14.10
C GLN A 57 -16.50 -30.11 -15.56
N ALA A 58 -17.08 -29.06 -16.14
CA ALA A 58 -17.56 -29.10 -17.52
C ALA A 58 -16.42 -29.19 -18.55
N SER A 59 -15.23 -28.68 -18.23
CA SER A 59 -14.08 -28.68 -19.14
C SER A 59 -12.76 -28.92 -18.39
N PRO A 60 -12.50 -30.16 -17.91
CA PRO A 60 -11.36 -30.46 -17.04
C PRO A 60 -10.00 -30.11 -17.65
N GLY A 61 -9.84 -30.31 -18.96
CA GLY A 61 -8.60 -30.07 -19.70
C GLY A 61 -8.27 -28.60 -19.99
N HIS A 62 -9.18 -27.66 -19.72
CA HIS A 62 -8.92 -26.24 -19.93
C HIS A 62 -8.08 -25.67 -18.78
N THR A 63 -7.05 -24.92 -19.12
CA THR A 63 -6.25 -24.18 -18.14
C THR A 63 -7.06 -23.04 -17.55
N ARG A 64 -6.93 -22.81 -16.24
CA ARG A 64 -7.71 -21.80 -15.51
C ARG A 64 -6.93 -21.17 -14.37
N ILE A 65 -7.23 -19.89 -14.09
CA ILE A 65 -6.66 -19.17 -12.96
C ILE A 65 -7.65 -18.15 -12.40
N ILE A 66 -7.64 -17.97 -11.08
CA ILE A 66 -8.35 -16.90 -10.39
C ILE A 66 -7.38 -15.74 -10.12
N LEU A 67 -7.76 -14.52 -10.45
CA LEU A 67 -6.94 -13.32 -10.31
C LEU A 67 -7.60 -12.30 -9.39
N THR A 68 -6.80 -11.72 -8.50
CA THR A 68 -7.22 -10.61 -7.64
C THR A 68 -6.04 -9.71 -7.26
N HIS A 69 -6.27 -8.64 -6.51
CA HIS A 69 -5.26 -7.64 -6.22
C HIS A 69 -4.42 -7.96 -4.96
N THR A 70 -5.02 -8.46 -3.87
CA THR A 70 -4.35 -8.59 -2.57
C THR A 70 -3.97 -10.03 -2.24
N ASN A 71 -2.92 -10.22 -1.42
CA ASN A 71 -2.49 -11.55 -0.98
C ASN A 71 -3.52 -12.22 -0.04
N ASP A 72 -4.26 -11.44 0.74
CA ASP A 72 -5.29 -11.97 1.64
C ASP A 72 -6.45 -12.57 0.86
N GLU A 73 -6.91 -11.89 -0.20
CA GLU A 73 -7.92 -12.43 -1.12
C GLU A 73 -7.41 -13.66 -1.86
N VAL A 74 -6.14 -13.66 -2.30
CA VAL A 74 -5.51 -14.85 -2.89
C VAL A 74 -5.50 -16.03 -1.93
N ARG A 75 -5.19 -15.82 -0.65
CA ARG A 75 -5.22 -16.89 0.35
C ARG A 75 -6.62 -17.46 0.51
N ALA A 76 -7.61 -16.58 0.70
CA ALA A 76 -9.00 -17.00 0.88
C ALA A 76 -9.58 -17.71 -0.35
N LEU A 77 -9.23 -17.26 -1.57
CA LEU A 77 -9.65 -17.91 -2.81
C LEU A 77 -8.98 -19.27 -3.01
N ASN A 78 -7.68 -19.40 -2.69
CA ASN A 78 -7.00 -20.70 -2.75
C ASN A 78 -7.61 -21.69 -1.75
N GLU A 79 -7.90 -21.26 -0.53
CA GLU A 79 -8.53 -22.08 0.49
C GLU A 79 -9.94 -22.52 0.08
N ALA A 80 -10.78 -21.59 -0.37
CA ALA A 80 -12.13 -21.90 -0.84
C ALA A 80 -12.14 -22.82 -2.07
N ALA A 81 -11.23 -22.62 -3.02
CA ALA A 81 -11.06 -23.50 -4.18
C ALA A 81 -10.68 -24.92 -3.76
N ARG A 82 -9.68 -25.04 -2.87
CA ARG A 82 -9.22 -26.33 -2.34
C ARG A 82 -10.30 -27.05 -1.54
N GLU A 83 -11.08 -26.31 -0.75
CA GLU A 83 -12.21 -26.86 0.00
C GLU A 83 -13.27 -27.48 -0.92
N ARG A 84 -13.55 -26.88 -2.09
CA ARG A 84 -14.45 -27.50 -3.09
C ARG A 84 -13.91 -28.83 -3.62
N LEU A 85 -12.62 -28.93 -3.89
CA LEU A 85 -12.02 -30.21 -4.33
C LEU A 85 -12.04 -31.25 -3.21
N ARG A 86 -11.77 -30.83 -1.96
CA ARG A 86 -11.84 -31.70 -0.78
C ARG A 86 -13.27 -32.24 -0.57
N ALA A 87 -14.28 -31.36 -0.65
CA ALA A 87 -15.69 -31.74 -0.50
C ALA A 87 -16.18 -32.72 -1.57
N ARG A 88 -15.52 -32.75 -2.74
CA ARG A 88 -15.79 -33.71 -3.82
C ARG A 88 -14.94 -34.97 -3.78
N HIS A 89 -14.06 -35.12 -2.76
CA HIS A 89 -13.10 -36.22 -2.66
C HIS A 89 -12.15 -36.32 -3.87
N GLU A 90 -11.81 -35.18 -4.47
CA GLU A 90 -10.88 -35.10 -5.60
C GLU A 90 -9.43 -34.81 -5.17
N LEU A 91 -9.21 -34.65 -3.86
CA LEU A 91 -7.88 -34.56 -3.26
C LEU A 91 -7.52 -35.87 -2.58
N GLY A 92 -6.27 -36.29 -2.74
CA GLY A 92 -5.69 -37.40 -2.01
C GLY A 92 -5.42 -37.10 -0.54
N GLU A 93 -4.60 -37.92 0.10
CA GLU A 93 -4.21 -37.73 1.49
C GLU A 93 -3.40 -36.44 1.67
N GLU A 94 -3.66 -35.72 2.76
CA GLU A 94 -3.02 -34.44 3.03
C GLU A 94 -1.65 -34.62 3.67
N VAL A 95 -0.64 -34.03 3.04
CA VAL A 95 0.73 -34.05 3.51
C VAL A 95 1.15 -32.65 3.91
N SER A 96 1.66 -32.52 5.14
CA SER A 96 2.21 -31.27 5.64
C SER A 96 3.63 -31.06 5.15
N ILE A 97 3.85 -29.99 4.39
CA ILE A 97 5.11 -29.62 3.77
C ILE A 97 5.61 -28.32 4.40
N ALA A 98 6.89 -28.28 4.77
CA ALA A 98 7.56 -27.04 5.17
C ALA A 98 7.97 -26.26 3.91
N ALA A 99 7.03 -25.56 3.29
CA ALA A 99 7.32 -24.68 2.16
C ALA A 99 8.06 -23.41 2.64
N GLU A 100 8.74 -22.72 1.72
CA GLU A 100 9.52 -21.50 2.01
C GLU A 100 8.68 -20.42 2.73
N ARG A 101 7.39 -20.32 2.39
CA ARG A 101 6.46 -19.34 2.95
C ARG A 101 5.74 -19.83 4.22
N GLY A 102 6.27 -20.87 4.86
CA GLY A 102 5.70 -21.51 6.03
C GLY A 102 5.09 -22.87 5.73
N LYS A 103 4.70 -23.57 6.81
CA LYS A 103 4.08 -24.89 6.72
C LYS A 103 2.73 -24.82 6.00
N ARG A 104 2.53 -25.70 5.03
CA ARG A 104 1.31 -25.80 4.22
C ARG A 104 0.96 -27.26 3.97
N GLN A 105 -0.32 -27.52 3.79
CA GLN A 105 -0.82 -28.85 3.43
C GLN A 105 -1.00 -28.93 1.93
N PHE A 106 -0.56 -30.04 1.33
CA PHE A 106 -0.76 -30.35 -0.08
C PHE A 106 -1.28 -31.78 -0.18
N ALA A 107 -2.04 -32.08 -1.21
CA ALA A 107 -2.53 -33.41 -1.53
C ALA A 107 -2.33 -33.71 -3.03
N SER A 108 -2.36 -34.99 -3.42
CA SER A 108 -2.51 -35.32 -4.84
C SER A 108 -3.80 -34.68 -5.38
N GLY A 109 -3.74 -34.15 -6.60
CA GLY A 109 -4.80 -33.37 -7.22
C GLY A 109 -4.71 -31.86 -6.95
N ASP A 110 -3.86 -31.41 -6.01
CA ASP A 110 -3.75 -29.98 -5.73
C ASP A 110 -3.14 -29.20 -6.90
N ARG A 111 -3.69 -28.01 -7.15
CA ARG A 111 -3.08 -27.04 -8.07
C ARG A 111 -2.02 -26.23 -7.33
N ILE A 112 -0.81 -26.16 -7.89
CA ILE A 112 0.31 -25.41 -7.31
C ILE A 112 0.92 -24.41 -8.28
N MET A 113 1.63 -23.43 -7.72
CA MET A 113 2.43 -22.45 -8.42
C MET A 113 3.89 -22.52 -7.93
N PHE A 114 4.83 -22.59 -8.87
CA PHE A 114 6.26 -22.45 -8.60
C PHE A 114 6.61 -20.98 -8.36
N LEU A 115 7.31 -20.69 -7.26
CA LEU A 115 7.61 -19.32 -6.83
C LEU A 115 9.06 -18.89 -7.10
N ARG A 116 9.92 -19.81 -7.52
CA ARG A 116 11.34 -19.56 -7.84
C ARG A 116 11.71 -20.23 -9.15
N ASN A 117 12.56 -19.57 -9.94
CA ASN A 117 13.13 -20.20 -11.13
C ASN A 117 14.06 -21.35 -10.71
N GLU A 118 13.91 -22.51 -11.36
CA GLU A 118 14.83 -23.63 -11.19
C GLU A 118 15.19 -24.18 -12.58
N ARG A 119 16.49 -24.17 -12.89
CA ARG A 119 17.00 -24.49 -14.22
C ARG A 119 16.94 -25.98 -14.49
N GLU A 120 17.26 -26.80 -13.50
CA GLU A 120 17.25 -28.27 -13.63
C GLU A 120 15.84 -28.81 -13.85
N LEU A 121 14.85 -28.22 -13.18
CA LEU A 121 13.43 -28.53 -13.38
C LEU A 121 12.85 -27.83 -14.62
N SER A 122 13.58 -26.89 -15.21
CA SER A 122 13.13 -26.00 -16.28
C SER A 122 11.76 -25.37 -15.94
N VAL A 123 11.64 -24.87 -14.71
CA VAL A 123 10.45 -24.15 -14.21
C VAL A 123 10.80 -22.69 -13.98
N LYS A 124 9.83 -21.81 -14.24
CA LYS A 124 9.94 -20.38 -13.99
C LYS A 124 9.01 -20.01 -12.83
N ASN A 125 9.30 -18.89 -12.17
CA ASN A 125 8.38 -18.29 -11.23
C ASN A 125 7.05 -17.96 -11.94
N GLY A 126 5.94 -18.44 -11.39
CA GLY A 126 4.61 -18.34 -11.99
C GLY A 126 4.20 -19.57 -12.83
N THR A 127 5.08 -20.55 -13.03
CA THR A 127 4.70 -21.83 -13.64
C THR A 127 3.64 -22.52 -12.79
N LEU A 128 2.58 -23.03 -13.43
CA LEU A 128 1.49 -23.76 -12.79
C LEU A 128 1.58 -25.25 -13.09
N GLY A 129 1.14 -26.06 -12.14
CA GLY A 129 1.03 -27.49 -12.31
C GLY A 129 0.08 -28.13 -11.31
N THR A 130 -0.24 -29.39 -11.54
CA THR A 130 -1.10 -30.21 -10.69
C THR A 130 -0.24 -31.29 -10.03
N VAL A 131 -0.38 -31.44 -8.71
CA VAL A 131 0.34 -32.46 -7.94
C VAL A 131 -0.20 -33.84 -8.33
N GLU A 132 0.68 -34.71 -8.82
CA GLU A 132 0.35 -36.11 -9.09
C GLU A 132 0.56 -36.96 -7.83
N GLU A 133 1.64 -36.70 -7.11
CA GLU A 133 1.98 -37.40 -5.88
C GLU A 133 2.71 -36.45 -4.93
N VAL A 134 2.43 -36.56 -3.63
CA VAL A 134 3.13 -35.78 -2.60
C VAL A 134 3.44 -36.66 -1.41
N THR A 135 4.64 -36.50 -0.90
CA THR A 135 5.14 -37.10 0.34
C THR A 135 5.91 -36.02 1.13
N PRO A 136 6.27 -36.25 2.40
CA PRO A 136 7.05 -35.28 3.16
C PRO A 136 8.43 -34.96 2.56
N GLN A 137 8.99 -35.86 1.74
CA GLN A 137 10.34 -35.73 1.17
C GLN A 137 10.34 -35.32 -0.29
N ARG A 138 9.39 -35.81 -1.09
CA ARG A 138 9.32 -35.61 -2.55
C ARG A 138 7.94 -35.17 -3.01
N MET A 139 7.92 -34.42 -4.11
CA MET A 139 6.70 -34.01 -4.79
C MET A 139 6.82 -34.29 -6.29
N MET A 140 5.76 -34.85 -6.88
CA MET A 140 5.60 -35.06 -8.31
C MET A 140 4.49 -34.16 -8.84
N VAL A 141 4.78 -33.41 -9.90
CA VAL A 141 3.91 -32.36 -10.42
C VAL A 141 3.83 -32.47 -11.94
N ARG A 142 2.61 -32.54 -12.47
CA ARG A 142 2.32 -32.36 -13.90
C ARG A 142 2.20 -30.88 -14.20
N VAL A 143 3.14 -30.32 -14.94
CA VAL A 143 3.11 -28.91 -15.38
C VAL A 143 2.14 -28.76 -16.55
N ASP A 144 1.58 -27.57 -16.73
CA ASP A 144 0.63 -27.27 -17.83
C ASP A 144 1.18 -27.50 -19.24
N ASP A 145 2.51 -27.50 -19.40
CA ASP A 145 3.15 -27.85 -20.68
C ASP A 145 3.21 -29.36 -20.95
N GLY A 146 2.62 -30.18 -20.06
CA GLY A 146 2.48 -31.62 -20.17
C GLY A 146 3.61 -32.43 -19.52
N ARG A 147 4.70 -31.78 -19.09
CA ARG A 147 5.83 -32.45 -18.44
C ARG A 147 5.47 -32.89 -17.02
N SER A 148 5.94 -34.07 -16.62
CA SER A 148 5.97 -34.48 -15.21
C SER A 148 7.33 -34.13 -14.62
N LEU A 149 7.32 -33.47 -13.47
CA LEU A 149 8.50 -33.11 -12.70
C LEU A 149 8.46 -33.81 -11.36
N ALA A 150 9.59 -34.35 -10.93
CA ALA A 150 9.77 -34.91 -9.60
C ALA A 150 10.95 -34.19 -8.94
N PHE A 151 10.78 -33.73 -7.71
CA PHE A 151 11.82 -33.06 -6.96
C PHE A 151 11.72 -33.36 -5.46
N ASP A 152 12.88 -33.33 -4.80
CA ASP A 152 12.97 -33.40 -3.35
C ASP A 152 12.68 -32.03 -2.75
N LEU A 153 11.83 -32.00 -1.72
CA LEU A 153 11.41 -30.79 -1.02
C LEU A 153 12.54 -30.15 -0.22
N LYS A 154 13.60 -30.91 0.07
CA LYS A 154 14.84 -30.38 0.68
C LYS A 154 15.59 -29.45 -0.28
N ASP A 155 15.50 -29.72 -1.59
CA ASP A 155 16.22 -28.99 -2.64
C ASP A 155 15.34 -27.88 -3.23
N TYR A 156 14.03 -28.11 -3.29
CA TYR A 156 13.08 -27.13 -3.80
C TYR A 156 11.76 -27.11 -3.00
N ALA A 157 11.63 -26.11 -2.11
CA ALA A 157 10.43 -25.86 -1.29
C ALA A 157 9.66 -24.59 -1.69
N HIS A 158 9.96 -24.00 -2.85
CA HIS A 158 9.39 -22.73 -3.30
C HIS A 158 8.07 -22.93 -4.08
N VAL A 159 7.10 -23.58 -3.45
CA VAL A 159 5.76 -23.84 -4.01
C VAL A 159 4.66 -23.25 -3.13
N ASP A 160 3.54 -22.87 -3.74
CA ASP A 160 2.31 -22.46 -3.05
C ASP A 160 1.09 -22.94 -3.82
N HIS A 161 -0.10 -22.82 -3.25
CA HIS A 161 -1.35 -23.12 -3.97
C HIS A 161 -1.51 -22.20 -5.17
N GLY A 162 -1.92 -22.79 -6.29
CA GLY A 162 -1.97 -22.15 -7.61
C GLY A 162 -3.38 -22.00 -8.18
N TYR A 163 -4.43 -22.11 -7.37
CA TYR A 163 -5.81 -21.87 -7.82
C TYR A 163 -6.04 -20.38 -8.09
N ALA A 164 -5.51 -19.53 -7.21
CA ALA A 164 -5.58 -18.09 -7.27
C ALA A 164 -4.20 -17.43 -7.18
N ALA A 165 -4.04 -16.29 -7.86
CA ALA A 165 -2.82 -15.50 -7.85
C ALA A 165 -3.11 -14.00 -7.88
N THR A 166 -2.13 -13.20 -7.44
CA THR A 166 -2.23 -11.76 -7.61
C THR A 166 -2.04 -11.39 -9.09
N ILE A 167 -2.71 -10.33 -9.53
CA ILE A 167 -2.62 -9.84 -10.92
C ILE A 167 -1.15 -9.57 -11.32
N HIS A 168 -0.33 -9.05 -10.39
CA HIS A 168 1.10 -8.85 -10.62
C HIS A 168 1.87 -10.14 -10.93
N LYS A 169 1.49 -11.27 -10.30
CA LYS A 169 2.12 -12.58 -10.54
C LYS A 169 1.62 -13.26 -11.81
N ALA A 170 0.47 -12.82 -12.34
CA ALA A 170 -0.10 -13.36 -13.56
C ALA A 170 0.38 -12.66 -14.84
N GLN A 171 1.32 -11.72 -14.74
CA GLN A 171 1.90 -11.08 -15.92
C GLN A 171 2.60 -12.11 -16.81
N GLY A 172 2.18 -12.20 -18.07
CA GLY A 172 2.72 -13.16 -19.03
C GLY A 172 2.11 -14.56 -18.96
N ILE A 173 1.17 -14.81 -18.05
CA ILE A 173 0.38 -16.05 -18.04
C ILE A 173 -0.77 -15.89 -19.05
N THR A 174 -1.04 -16.94 -19.82
CA THR A 174 -2.23 -17.05 -20.66
C THR A 174 -2.90 -18.38 -20.35
N VAL A 175 -4.17 -18.32 -19.97
CA VAL A 175 -5.01 -19.49 -19.69
C VAL A 175 -6.22 -19.51 -20.62
N ASP A 176 -6.90 -20.63 -20.70
CA ASP A 176 -8.13 -20.74 -21.47
C ASP A 176 -9.24 -19.94 -20.80
N ARG A 177 -9.36 -20.05 -19.46
CA ARG A 177 -10.41 -19.40 -18.66
C ARG A 177 -9.85 -18.59 -17.48
N ALA A 178 -10.21 -17.32 -17.37
CA ALA A 178 -9.82 -16.47 -16.24
C ALA A 178 -11.02 -16.09 -15.38
N HIS A 179 -10.88 -16.17 -14.06
CA HIS A 179 -11.86 -15.60 -13.12
C HIS A 179 -11.20 -14.43 -12.40
N VAL A 180 -11.90 -13.30 -12.27
CA VAL A 180 -11.35 -12.10 -11.66
C VAL A 180 -12.26 -11.67 -10.52
N LEU A 181 -11.70 -11.48 -9.32
CA LEU A 181 -12.38 -10.80 -8.22
C LEU A 181 -11.91 -9.35 -8.16
N ALA A 182 -12.81 -8.43 -8.54
CA ALA A 182 -12.55 -7.00 -8.46
C ALA A 182 -12.52 -6.54 -7.01
N THR A 183 -11.55 -5.69 -6.68
CA THR A 183 -11.46 -5.03 -5.37
C THR A 183 -11.12 -3.55 -5.55
N PRO A 184 -11.46 -2.66 -4.59
CA PRO A 184 -11.21 -1.23 -4.71
C PRO A 184 -9.73 -0.84 -4.92
N GLY A 185 -8.81 -1.76 -4.63
CA GLY A 185 -7.37 -1.58 -4.84
C GLY A 185 -6.93 -1.63 -6.31
N MET A 186 -7.77 -2.17 -7.21
CA MET A 186 -7.49 -2.27 -8.64
C MET A 186 -7.50 -0.92 -9.35
N ASP A 187 -6.87 -0.90 -10.52
CA ASP A 187 -6.73 0.25 -11.42
C ASP A 187 -6.82 -0.23 -12.88
N SER A 188 -6.63 0.69 -13.83
CA SER A 188 -6.64 0.40 -15.27
C SER A 188 -5.60 -0.62 -15.71
N HIS A 189 -4.39 -0.57 -15.16
CA HIS A 189 -3.36 -1.55 -15.49
C HIS A 189 -3.73 -2.94 -14.96
N GLY A 190 -4.20 -3.02 -13.72
CA GLY A 190 -4.68 -4.24 -13.10
C GLY A 190 -5.88 -4.83 -13.85
N ALA A 191 -6.84 -3.99 -14.26
CA ALA A 191 -7.99 -4.40 -15.07
C ALA A 191 -7.55 -4.94 -16.44
N TYR A 192 -6.70 -4.20 -17.15
CA TYR A 192 -6.15 -4.64 -18.43
C TYR A 192 -5.41 -5.97 -18.29
N VAL A 193 -4.52 -6.10 -17.30
CA VAL A 193 -3.79 -7.35 -17.09
C VAL A 193 -4.75 -8.48 -16.76
N ALA A 194 -5.61 -8.34 -15.76
CA ALA A 194 -6.50 -9.42 -15.30
C ALA A 194 -7.47 -9.90 -16.40
N LEU A 195 -8.11 -8.96 -17.10
CA LEU A 195 -9.13 -9.26 -18.09
C LEU A 195 -8.55 -9.70 -19.44
N SER A 196 -7.24 -9.58 -19.67
CA SER A 196 -6.57 -10.01 -20.91
C SER A 196 -5.83 -11.36 -20.81
N ARG A 197 -5.90 -12.07 -19.67
CA ARG A 197 -5.20 -13.36 -19.50
C ARG A 197 -5.91 -14.59 -20.08
N HIS A 198 -7.10 -14.42 -20.66
CA HIS A 198 -7.92 -15.52 -21.16
C HIS A 198 -7.81 -15.70 -22.69
N ARG A 199 -7.96 -16.94 -23.16
CA ARG A 199 -8.15 -17.26 -24.59
C ARG A 199 -9.61 -17.43 -24.96
N ASP A 200 -10.40 -18.04 -24.07
CA ASP A 200 -11.77 -18.45 -24.36
C ASP A 200 -12.80 -17.63 -23.59
N SER A 201 -12.61 -17.43 -22.28
CA SER A 201 -13.58 -16.67 -21.46
C SER A 201 -12.97 -16.04 -20.22
N VAL A 202 -13.58 -14.93 -19.79
CA VAL A 202 -13.33 -14.30 -18.50
C VAL A 202 -14.64 -14.12 -17.74
N ALA A 203 -14.58 -14.22 -16.41
CA ALA A 203 -15.70 -13.87 -15.54
C ALA A 203 -15.24 -12.92 -14.43
N LEU A 204 -15.73 -11.69 -14.45
CA LEU A 204 -15.46 -10.63 -13.48
C LEU A 204 -16.53 -10.63 -12.39
N HIS A 205 -16.11 -10.74 -11.12
CA HIS A 205 -16.99 -10.73 -9.97
C HIS A 205 -16.65 -9.54 -9.07
N TYR A 206 -17.66 -8.91 -8.48
CA TYR A 206 -17.47 -7.82 -7.53
C TYR A 206 -18.59 -7.77 -6.50
N GLY A 207 -18.29 -7.25 -5.30
CA GLY A 207 -19.27 -6.99 -4.25
C GLY A 207 -19.83 -5.57 -4.31
N GLN A 208 -21.13 -5.42 -4.07
CA GLN A 208 -21.80 -4.11 -4.06
C GLN A 208 -21.41 -3.24 -2.85
N ASP A 209 -20.97 -3.88 -1.76
CA ASP A 209 -20.33 -3.24 -0.61
C ASP A 209 -19.03 -2.50 -0.96
N ASP A 210 -18.29 -3.00 -1.95
CA ASP A 210 -17.09 -2.33 -2.50
C ASP A 210 -17.41 -1.39 -3.66
N PHE A 211 -18.37 -1.77 -4.50
CA PHE A 211 -18.76 -1.05 -5.71
C PHE A 211 -20.29 -0.96 -5.79
N ALA A 212 -20.85 0.16 -5.33
CA ALA A 212 -22.30 0.36 -5.28
C ALA A 212 -23.03 0.03 -6.59
N ASP A 213 -22.38 0.26 -7.73
CA ASP A 213 -22.89 -0.04 -9.06
C ASP A 213 -21.74 -0.28 -10.06
N GLU A 214 -22.10 -0.68 -11.28
CA GLU A 214 -21.16 -0.87 -12.39
C GLU A 214 -20.41 0.43 -12.74
N GLY A 215 -21.05 1.60 -12.61
CA GLY A 215 -20.39 2.89 -12.81
C GLY A 215 -19.23 3.11 -11.85
N LYS A 216 -19.38 2.71 -10.58
CA LYS A 216 -18.30 2.78 -9.58
C LYS A 216 -17.20 1.77 -9.85
N LEU A 217 -17.55 0.57 -10.33
CA LEU A 217 -16.60 -0.44 -10.81
C LEU A 217 -15.78 0.13 -11.96
N VAL A 218 -16.44 0.62 -13.02
CA VAL A 218 -15.81 1.24 -14.19
C VAL A 218 -14.93 2.40 -13.78
N SER A 219 -15.42 3.32 -12.95
CA SER A 219 -14.64 4.45 -12.44
C SER A 219 -13.35 4.00 -11.75
N THR A 220 -13.39 2.90 -11.00
CA THR A 220 -12.22 2.36 -10.29
C THR A 220 -11.25 1.64 -11.25
N LEU A 221 -11.78 0.80 -12.14
CA LEU A 221 -11.00 0.09 -13.15
C LEU A 221 -10.51 1.00 -14.28
N SER A 222 -11.00 2.24 -14.38
CA SER A 222 -10.50 3.25 -15.33
C SER A 222 -9.40 4.12 -14.72
N ARG A 223 -9.13 4.01 -13.41
CA ARG A 223 -8.12 4.84 -12.76
C ARG A 223 -6.77 4.55 -13.38
N GLU A 224 -6.15 5.54 -13.99
CA GLU A 224 -4.73 5.47 -14.29
C GLU A 224 -3.97 5.68 -12.99
N ARG A 225 -3.49 4.59 -12.40
CA ARG A 225 -2.26 4.70 -11.62
C ARG A 225 -1.16 4.62 -12.65
N GLY A 226 -0.65 5.79 -13.04
CA GLY A 226 0.71 5.80 -13.53
C GLY A 226 1.58 5.04 -12.54
N LYS A 227 2.68 4.44 -12.99
CA LYS A 227 3.80 4.33 -12.06
C LYS A 227 4.10 5.76 -11.66
N ASP A 228 3.50 6.22 -10.57
CA ASP A 228 3.69 7.57 -10.09
C ASP A 228 5.20 7.69 -9.87
N MET A 229 5.85 8.45 -10.74
CA MET A 229 7.14 8.99 -10.41
C MET A 229 6.88 9.80 -9.14
N ALA A 230 7.77 9.72 -8.15
CA ALA A 230 7.60 10.42 -6.88
C ALA A 230 7.31 11.94 -7.04
N SER A 231 7.54 12.51 -8.23
CA SER A 231 7.19 13.86 -8.66
C SER A 231 5.68 14.16 -8.79
N ASP A 232 4.82 13.18 -9.07
CA ASP A 232 3.40 13.42 -9.37
C ASP A 232 2.54 13.52 -8.09
N TYR A 233 3.06 13.00 -6.97
CA TYR A 233 2.48 13.16 -5.62
C TYR A 233 2.64 14.57 -5.02
N ALA A 234 3.21 15.52 -5.74
CA ALA A 234 3.29 16.92 -5.29
C ALA A 234 1.93 17.63 -5.23
N ARG A 235 0.82 17.00 -5.65
CA ARG A 235 -0.46 17.70 -5.90
C ARG A 235 -1.70 17.21 -5.14
N ALA A 236 -1.68 16.10 -4.41
CA ALA A 236 -2.85 15.64 -3.65
C ALA A 236 -2.52 15.41 -2.16
N ASP A 237 -3.44 15.79 -1.27
CA ASP A 237 -3.30 15.62 0.18
C ASP A 237 -3.22 14.11 0.54
N PRO A 238 -2.10 13.63 1.11
CA PRO A 238 -1.90 12.21 1.40
C PRO A 238 -2.97 11.62 2.32
N ALA A 239 -3.59 12.43 3.18
CA ALA A 239 -4.61 11.97 4.12
C ALA A 239 -5.95 11.69 3.42
N GLN A 240 -6.34 12.52 2.45
CA GLN A 240 -7.53 12.32 1.62
C GLN A 240 -7.35 11.11 0.69
N ALA A 241 -6.19 11.01 0.03
CA ALA A 241 -5.89 9.88 -0.84
C ALA A 241 -5.77 8.55 -0.08
N PHE A 242 -5.47 8.58 1.23
CA PHE A 242 -5.45 7.41 2.11
C PHE A 242 -6.85 7.03 2.60
N ALA A 243 -7.69 8.01 2.95
CA ALA A 243 -9.08 7.79 3.37
C ALA A 243 -9.98 7.28 2.24
N GLU A 244 -9.81 7.80 1.02
CA GLU A 244 -10.54 7.36 -0.18
C GLU A 244 -10.14 5.96 -0.64
N ARG A 245 -8.88 5.55 -0.41
CA ARG A 245 -8.38 4.19 -0.67
C ARG A 245 -8.99 3.12 0.25
N ARG A 246 -9.63 3.51 1.36
CA ARG A 246 -10.28 2.61 2.33
C ARG A 246 -11.80 2.84 2.49
N GLY A 247 -12.42 3.66 1.64
CA GLY A 247 -13.87 3.87 1.65
C GLY A 247 -14.40 4.69 2.83
N ILE A 248 -13.56 5.45 3.53
CA ILE A 248 -14.01 6.30 4.64
C ILE A 248 -14.50 7.64 4.05
N THR A 249 -15.81 7.78 3.83
CA THR A 249 -16.40 9.05 3.38
C THR A 249 -16.44 10.07 4.52
N PHE A 250 -15.53 11.05 4.49
CA PHE A 250 -15.46 12.15 5.45
C PHE A 250 -16.52 13.25 5.15
N ARG A 251 -17.78 12.88 4.93
CA ARG A 251 -18.84 13.84 4.55
C ARG A 251 -19.89 14.15 5.62
N GLU A 252 -19.88 13.48 6.77
CA GLU A 252 -20.87 13.73 7.82
C GLU A 252 -20.34 14.56 9.01
N ARG A 253 -19.02 14.65 9.23
CA ARG A 253 -18.44 15.37 10.39
C ARG A 253 -18.14 16.85 10.18
N VAL A 254 -18.08 17.33 8.93
CA VAL A 254 -17.75 18.75 8.63
C VAL A 254 -18.98 19.66 8.78
N ALA A 255 -20.18 19.12 8.54
CA ALA A 255 -21.43 19.88 8.66
C ALA A 255 -21.76 20.28 10.11
N GLU A 256 -21.32 19.51 11.12
CA GLU A 256 -21.50 19.85 12.53
C GLU A 256 -20.52 20.94 13.02
N ILE A 257 -19.30 20.98 12.48
CA ILE A 257 -18.25 21.92 12.92
C ILE A 257 -18.53 23.34 12.41
N ILE A 258 -19.16 23.48 11.24
CA ILE A 258 -19.53 24.79 10.67
C ILE A 258 -20.74 25.42 11.40
N ARG A 259 -21.50 24.66 12.20
CA ARG A 259 -22.73 25.15 12.86
C ARG A 259 -22.49 25.77 14.25
N LYS A 260 -21.25 25.81 14.75
CA LYS A 260 -20.92 26.31 16.11
C LYS A 260 -19.84 27.40 16.12
N VAL A 261 -20.06 28.50 15.42
CA VAL A 261 -19.44 29.80 15.79
C VAL A 261 -20.51 30.90 15.64
N PRO A 262 -20.79 31.70 16.68
CA PRO A 262 -21.86 32.70 16.65
C PRO A 262 -21.40 34.00 15.99
N GLU A 263 -22.24 34.54 15.10
CA GLU A 263 -22.14 35.91 14.61
C GLU A 263 -22.56 36.90 15.70
N LYS A 264 -21.79 37.97 15.88
CA LYS A 264 -22.29 39.18 16.54
C LYS A 264 -21.87 40.47 15.82
N VAL A 265 -22.83 40.95 15.03
CA VAL A 265 -23.46 42.28 15.05
C VAL A 265 -22.57 43.52 14.86
N ARG A 266 -22.85 44.25 13.77
CA ARG A 266 -23.45 45.59 13.88
C ARG A 266 -24.13 46.00 12.58
N GLY A 267 -25.47 46.08 12.64
CA GLY A 267 -26.25 46.89 11.72
C GLY A 267 -26.39 48.30 12.29
N MET A 268 -26.57 49.28 11.41
CA MET A 268 -27.28 50.50 11.73
C MET A 268 -27.98 50.97 10.45
N PHE A 269 -29.26 51.26 10.63
CA PHE A 269 -30.27 51.49 9.63
C PHE A 269 -30.02 52.78 8.85
N ASP A 270 -30.31 52.72 7.55
CA ASP A 270 -31.03 53.78 6.83
C ASP A 270 -31.69 53.06 5.64
N GLY A 271 -32.96 52.66 5.70
CA GLY A 271 -34.09 53.55 5.87
C GLY A 271 -34.55 54.00 4.47
N LEU A 272 -35.50 53.27 3.86
CA LEU A 272 -36.66 53.78 3.09
C LEU A 272 -37.26 52.73 2.14
N ARG A 273 -38.60 52.74 2.05
CA ARG A 273 -39.47 51.80 1.32
C ARG A 273 -39.68 52.19 -0.16
N PHE A 274 -39.94 51.16 -0.97
CA PHE A 274 -40.49 51.02 -2.36
C PHE A 274 -41.59 52.04 -2.76
N PRO A 275 -41.99 52.26 -4.06
CA PRO A 275 -41.98 51.32 -5.21
C PRO A 275 -41.84 51.89 -6.68
N SER A 276 -41.91 50.97 -7.67
CA SER A 276 -42.50 51.08 -9.03
C SER A 276 -41.71 51.59 -10.27
N THR A 277 -41.84 50.76 -11.32
CA THR A 277 -41.96 51.02 -12.78
C THR A 277 -40.77 51.45 -13.66
N LYS A 278 -40.50 50.53 -14.61
CA LYS A 278 -40.18 50.65 -16.06
C LYS A 278 -38.95 51.44 -16.54
N VAL A 279 -38.02 50.64 -17.08
CA VAL A 279 -37.28 50.74 -18.36
C VAL A 279 -36.44 52.00 -18.60
N ASP A 280 -35.12 51.82 -18.58
CA ASP A 280 -34.28 52.07 -19.76
C ASP A 280 -32.94 51.32 -19.62
N VAL A 281 -32.49 50.72 -20.71
CA VAL A 281 -31.26 49.92 -20.79
C VAL A 281 -30.10 50.82 -21.21
N PRO A 282 -28.98 50.85 -20.46
CA PRO A 282 -27.67 51.08 -21.03
C PRO A 282 -26.76 49.84 -20.89
N GLU A 283 -25.89 49.71 -21.89
CA GLU A 283 -24.89 48.70 -22.22
C GLU A 283 -24.35 47.76 -21.11
N PRO A 284 -24.02 46.49 -21.45
CA PRO A 284 -23.43 45.57 -20.49
C PRO A 284 -22.00 45.99 -20.16
N VAL A 285 -21.84 46.66 -19.02
CA VAL A 285 -20.58 46.67 -18.29
C VAL A 285 -20.31 45.21 -17.90
N VAL A 286 -19.30 44.61 -18.51
CA VAL A 286 -18.83 43.27 -18.15
C VAL A 286 -18.42 43.32 -16.68
N PRO A 287 -19.13 42.67 -15.75
CA PRO A 287 -18.66 42.61 -14.38
C PRO A 287 -17.39 41.76 -14.39
N GLU A 288 -16.29 42.32 -13.88
CA GLU A 288 -15.06 41.58 -13.62
C GLU A 288 -15.43 40.27 -12.93
N ARG A 289 -15.19 39.17 -13.64
CA ARG A 289 -15.31 37.82 -13.12
C ARG A 289 -14.33 37.75 -11.95
N LYS A 290 -14.81 37.89 -10.72
CA LYS A 290 -14.05 37.42 -9.55
C LYS A 290 -13.71 35.96 -9.82
N VAL A 291 -12.47 35.72 -10.22
CA VAL A 291 -11.90 34.38 -10.28
C VAL A 291 -12.01 33.88 -8.86
N VAL A 292 -12.97 32.99 -8.61
CA VAL A 292 -13.01 32.23 -7.37
C VAL A 292 -11.75 31.37 -7.43
N GLU A 293 -10.66 31.84 -6.84
CA GLU A 293 -9.42 31.06 -6.75
C GLU A 293 -9.78 29.72 -6.10
N ASP A 294 -9.35 28.65 -6.76
CA ASP A 294 -9.48 27.28 -6.26
C ASP A 294 -8.99 27.22 -4.80
N PRO A 295 -9.87 26.94 -3.82
CA PRO A 295 -9.50 26.91 -2.40
C PRO A 295 -8.32 25.98 -2.10
N GLU A 296 -8.13 24.94 -2.92
CA GLU A 296 -6.99 24.02 -2.80
C GLU A 296 -5.67 24.64 -3.28
N ALA A 297 -5.71 25.54 -4.27
CA ALA A 297 -4.53 26.27 -4.73
C ALA A 297 -4.03 27.27 -3.67
N GLU A 298 -4.94 27.96 -3.00
CA GLU A 298 -4.60 28.88 -1.90
C GLU A 298 -4.03 28.13 -0.70
N LEU A 299 -4.62 26.99 -0.32
CA LEU A 299 -4.08 26.16 0.75
C LEU A 299 -2.66 25.64 0.43
N ARG A 300 -2.40 25.25 -0.83
CA ARG A 300 -1.05 24.85 -1.27
C ARG A 300 -0.05 25.99 -1.14
N ARG A 301 -0.41 27.20 -1.58
CA ARG A 301 0.45 28.39 -1.44
C ARG A 301 0.70 28.71 0.04
N ALA A 302 -0.31 28.61 0.90
CA ALA A 302 -0.18 28.83 2.33
C ALA A 302 0.77 27.82 2.98
N ARG A 303 0.67 26.53 2.65
CA ARG A 303 1.59 25.47 3.09
C ARG A 303 3.03 25.74 2.67
N THR A 304 3.24 26.15 1.42
CA THR A 304 4.58 26.50 0.91
C THR A 304 5.17 27.71 1.64
N ARG A 305 4.38 28.78 1.85
CA ARG A 305 4.83 29.96 2.60
C ARG A 305 5.22 29.61 4.04
N ALA A 306 4.42 28.77 4.70
CA ALA A 306 4.72 28.32 6.06
C ALA A 306 6.00 27.48 6.13
N LEU A 307 6.23 26.58 5.17
CA LEU A 307 7.46 25.81 5.06
C LEU A 307 8.68 26.71 4.88
N ILE A 308 8.63 27.69 3.97
CA ILE A 308 9.75 28.63 3.72
C ILE A 308 10.04 29.47 4.98
N ARG A 309 9.01 29.99 5.65
CA ARG A 309 9.18 30.76 6.89
C ARG A 309 9.82 29.93 8.00
N HIS A 310 9.34 28.69 8.19
CA HIS A 310 9.91 27.77 9.17
C HIS A 310 11.35 27.39 8.82
N ALA A 311 11.63 27.12 7.55
CA ALA A 311 12.98 26.82 7.07
C ALA A 311 13.97 27.96 7.35
N ARG A 312 13.59 29.22 7.10
CA ARG A 312 14.41 30.40 7.44
C ARG A 312 14.74 30.47 8.92
N ALA A 313 13.72 30.32 9.78
CA ALA A 313 13.93 30.36 11.22
C ALA A 313 14.87 29.23 11.72
N VAL A 314 14.81 28.05 11.11
CA VAL A 314 15.73 26.93 11.42
C VAL A 314 17.13 27.20 10.88
N ASP A 315 17.24 27.69 9.65
CA ASP A 315 18.52 27.99 9.00
C ASP A 315 19.28 29.09 9.76
N ASP A 316 18.60 30.15 10.19
CA ASP A 316 19.18 31.21 11.04
C ASP A 316 19.77 30.64 12.34
N ILE A 317 19.10 29.64 12.93
CA ILE A 317 19.57 28.96 14.14
C ILE A 317 20.78 28.07 13.84
N PHE A 318 20.78 27.35 12.71
CA PHE A 318 21.93 26.56 12.29
C PHE A 318 23.13 27.45 11.97
N ALA A 319 22.93 28.56 11.27
CA ALA A 319 23.96 29.55 10.97
C ALA A 319 24.58 30.14 12.25
N ALA A 320 23.75 30.53 13.23
CA ALA A 320 24.22 31.02 14.52
C ALA A 320 25.05 29.96 15.28
N GLN A 321 24.59 28.71 15.26
CA GLN A 321 25.29 27.59 15.89
C GLN A 321 26.63 27.27 15.20
N HIS A 322 26.68 27.32 13.87
CA HIS A 322 27.91 27.16 13.10
C HIS A 322 28.92 28.29 13.34
N ALA A 323 28.44 29.52 13.55
CA ALA A 323 29.26 30.67 13.91
C ALA A 323 29.71 30.67 15.39
N GLY A 324 29.27 29.70 16.19
CA GLY A 324 29.56 29.63 17.63
C GLY A 324 28.85 30.72 18.46
N ILE A 325 27.81 31.34 17.90
CA ILE A 325 27.04 32.42 18.53
C ILE A 325 25.85 31.82 19.28
N ALA A 326 25.59 32.32 20.50
CA ALA A 326 24.42 31.93 21.26
C ALA A 326 23.12 32.41 20.57
N ARG A 327 22.11 31.54 20.53
CA ARG A 327 20.79 31.83 19.93
C ARG A 327 20.17 33.05 20.61
N SER A 328 19.71 34.03 19.83
CA SER A 328 19.02 35.20 20.38
C SER A 328 17.59 34.86 20.82
N ALA A 329 17.04 35.65 21.75
CA ALA A 329 15.64 35.48 22.18
C ALA A 329 14.65 35.67 21.02
N GLU A 330 14.97 36.58 20.10
CA GLU A 330 14.18 36.87 18.89
C GLU A 330 14.16 35.67 17.93
N GLN A 331 15.31 35.01 17.70
CA GLN A 331 15.38 33.81 16.86
C GLN A 331 14.55 32.64 17.42
N ILE A 332 14.57 32.45 18.75
CA ILE A 332 13.78 31.43 19.42
C ILE A 332 12.27 31.73 19.30
N GLN A 333 11.91 33.00 19.42
CA GLN A 333 10.52 33.44 19.27
C GLN A 333 10.02 33.26 17.84
N GLU A 334 10.80 33.68 16.83
CA GLU A 334 10.42 33.51 15.42
C GLU A 334 10.28 32.03 15.03
N LEU A 335 11.17 31.14 15.49
CA LEU A 335 10.99 29.71 15.28
C LEU A 335 9.69 29.18 15.92
N THR A 336 9.35 29.68 17.11
CA THR A 336 8.12 29.29 17.81
C THR A 336 6.88 29.73 17.05
N ASP A 337 6.88 30.96 16.54
CA ASP A 337 5.77 31.51 15.75
C ASP A 337 5.66 30.83 14.37
N ALA A 338 6.79 30.53 13.74
CA ALA A 338 6.84 29.79 12.48
C ALA A 338 6.33 28.35 12.65
N ARG A 339 6.66 27.66 13.75
CA ARG A 339 6.10 26.33 14.08
C ARG A 339 4.58 26.38 14.23
N LYS A 340 4.06 27.38 14.94
CA LYS A 340 2.61 27.56 15.15
C LYS A 340 1.89 27.80 13.82
N ALA A 341 2.39 28.73 13.01
CA ALA A 341 1.82 29.02 11.69
C ALA A 341 1.87 27.81 10.75
N PHE A 342 2.92 26.99 10.83
CA PHE A 342 3.03 25.78 10.04
C PHE A 342 2.06 24.68 10.50
N GLU A 343 1.87 24.51 11.80
CA GLU A 343 0.88 23.57 12.36
C GLU A 343 -0.55 23.90 11.89
N GLU A 344 -0.92 25.18 11.82
CA GLU A 344 -2.26 25.62 11.38
C GLU A 344 -2.60 25.20 9.95
N VAL A 345 -1.63 25.27 9.02
CA VAL A 345 -1.84 24.93 7.60
C VAL A 345 -1.53 23.46 7.27
N ARG A 346 -0.75 22.81 8.14
CA ARG A 346 -0.36 21.40 8.03
C ARG A 346 -0.10 20.81 9.42
N PRO A 347 -1.04 20.00 9.96
CA PRO A 347 -0.83 19.31 11.21
C PRO A 347 0.46 18.47 11.21
N TYR A 348 1.27 18.61 12.26
CA TYR A 348 2.60 18.01 12.42
C TYR A 348 3.66 18.42 11.38
N GLY A 349 3.38 19.42 10.53
CA GLY A 349 4.23 19.80 9.41
C GLY A 349 5.64 20.22 9.84
N TRP A 350 5.74 21.04 10.89
CA TRP A 350 7.03 21.49 11.42
C TRP A 350 7.84 20.34 12.05
N ARG A 351 7.18 19.36 12.68
CA ARG A 351 7.87 18.20 13.29
C ARG A 351 8.49 17.31 12.21
N ASP A 352 7.71 17.05 11.16
CA ASP A 352 8.15 16.25 10.03
C ASP A 352 9.27 16.99 9.26
N ALA A 353 9.21 18.32 9.16
CA ALA A 353 10.27 19.14 8.57
C ALA A 353 11.57 19.11 9.40
N GLU A 354 11.49 19.33 10.71
CA GLU A 354 12.68 19.31 11.59
C GLU A 354 13.32 17.93 11.65
N ALA A 355 12.52 16.86 11.65
CA ALA A 355 13.04 15.49 11.57
C ALA A 355 13.83 15.25 10.27
N ALA A 356 13.44 15.89 9.17
CA ALA A 356 14.19 15.87 7.92
C ALA A 356 15.46 16.73 7.99
N TYR A 357 15.37 17.95 8.53
CA TYR A 357 16.50 18.87 8.66
C TYR A 357 17.62 18.32 9.56
N VAL A 358 17.28 17.59 10.62
CA VAL A 358 18.28 16.93 11.47
C VAL A 358 19.11 15.89 10.70
N LYS A 359 18.51 15.22 9.71
CA LYS A 359 19.19 14.22 8.87
C LYS A 359 19.98 14.86 7.74
N HIS A 360 19.46 15.96 7.20
CA HIS A 360 19.96 16.67 6.04
C HIS A 360 19.83 18.18 6.27
N PRO A 361 20.78 18.81 6.98
CA PRO A 361 20.71 20.24 7.32
C PRO A 361 20.58 21.15 6.11
N GLU A 362 21.14 20.75 4.95
CA GLU A 362 21.08 21.50 3.70
C GLU A 362 19.64 21.77 3.20
N LEU A 363 18.67 20.93 3.61
CA LEU A 363 17.28 21.10 3.24
C LEU A 363 16.63 22.34 3.88
N ALA A 364 17.13 22.79 5.03
CA ALA A 364 16.63 24.00 5.68
C ALA A 364 17.04 25.24 4.88
N GLN A 365 18.32 25.30 4.48
CA GLN A 365 18.85 26.39 3.66
C GLN A 365 18.16 26.45 2.28
N GLU A 366 18.06 25.33 1.57
CA GLU A 366 17.38 25.25 0.26
C GLU A 366 15.92 25.73 0.35
N ALA A 367 15.18 25.29 1.38
CA ALA A 367 13.80 25.71 1.56
C ALA A 367 13.68 27.19 1.98
N ALA A 368 14.64 27.73 2.73
CA ALA A 368 14.69 29.14 3.11
C ALA A 368 14.87 30.05 1.89
N ASP A 369 15.67 29.61 0.92
CA ASP A 369 15.92 30.27 -0.37
C ASP A 369 14.75 30.13 -1.37
N GLY A 370 13.76 29.30 -1.02
CA GLY A 370 12.55 29.07 -1.82
C GLY A 370 12.58 27.79 -2.67
N GLU A 371 13.67 27.03 -2.63
CA GLU A 371 13.79 25.71 -3.27
C GLU A 371 13.11 24.60 -2.45
N VAL A 372 11.79 24.65 -2.39
CA VAL A 372 11.01 23.78 -1.50
C VAL A 372 10.87 22.32 -1.95
N ARG A 373 11.23 21.97 -3.20
CA ARG A 373 10.92 20.64 -3.76
C ARG A 373 11.55 19.49 -2.97
N ARG A 374 12.83 19.59 -2.63
CA ARG A 374 13.53 18.55 -1.87
C ARG A 374 13.04 18.48 -0.43
N ALA A 375 12.85 19.63 0.22
CA ALA A 375 12.33 19.71 1.58
C ALA A 375 10.91 19.14 1.68
N VAL A 376 10.02 19.42 0.72
CA VAL A 376 8.68 18.83 0.65
C VAL A 376 8.75 17.31 0.53
N GLY A 377 9.62 16.78 -0.34
CA GLY A 377 9.79 15.33 -0.48
C GLY A 377 10.36 14.65 0.77
N ALA A 378 11.28 15.31 1.48
CA ALA A 378 11.81 14.80 2.75
C ALA A 378 10.75 14.83 3.85
N LEU A 379 10.01 15.93 3.96
CA LEU A 379 8.90 16.09 4.89
C LEU A 379 7.82 15.03 4.66
N GLN A 380 7.43 14.77 3.40
CA GLN A 380 6.47 13.71 3.06
C GLN A 380 6.95 12.32 3.49
N ARG A 381 8.27 12.04 3.40
CA ARG A 381 8.84 10.78 3.90
C ARG A 381 8.72 10.67 5.41
N GLU A 382 9.01 11.74 6.15
CA GLU A 382 8.82 11.77 7.61
C GLU A 382 7.34 11.65 8.00
N THR A 383 6.43 12.33 7.28
CA THR A 383 4.98 12.16 7.45
C THR A 383 4.59 10.70 7.26
N ALA A 384 5.03 10.05 6.18
CA ALA A 384 4.70 8.66 5.90
C ALA A 384 5.22 7.71 6.97
N LEU A 385 6.42 7.96 7.51
CA LEU A 385 6.93 7.21 8.66
C LEU A 385 6.02 7.45 9.87
N ARG A 386 5.69 8.68 10.22
CA ARG A 386 4.82 8.95 11.36
C ARG A 386 3.43 8.32 11.24
N THR A 387 2.83 8.32 10.06
CA THR A 387 1.43 7.87 9.86
C THR A 387 1.28 6.39 9.57
N ASP A 388 2.31 5.69 9.08
CA ASP A 388 2.25 4.27 8.72
C ASP A 388 3.09 3.42 9.70
N PRO A 389 2.44 2.75 10.68
CA PRO A 389 3.11 1.87 11.62
C PRO A 389 3.89 0.71 10.96
N GLN A 390 3.44 0.20 9.81
CA GLN A 390 4.15 -0.88 9.11
C GLN A 390 5.45 -0.36 8.51
N ARG A 391 5.46 0.83 7.90
CA ARG A 391 6.70 1.45 7.39
C ARG A 391 7.70 1.76 8.50
N ARG A 392 7.22 2.16 9.69
CA ARG A 392 8.12 2.32 10.87
C ARG A 392 8.71 0.99 11.31
N ALA A 393 7.91 -0.08 11.30
CA ALA A 393 8.39 -1.41 11.61
C ALA A 393 9.43 -1.89 10.57
N ASP A 394 9.17 -1.72 9.28
CA ASP A 394 10.10 -2.08 8.21
C ASP A 394 11.44 -1.33 8.37
N ARG A 395 11.39 0.00 8.59
CA ARG A 395 12.59 0.81 8.84
C ARG A 395 13.33 0.42 10.12
N PHE A 396 12.59 0.06 11.17
CA PHE A 396 13.19 -0.41 12.42
C PHE A 396 13.97 -1.71 12.17
N VAL A 397 13.35 -2.68 11.48
CA VAL A 397 14.00 -3.96 11.14
C VAL A 397 15.23 -3.73 10.27
N GLU A 398 15.11 -2.93 9.21
CA GLU A 398 16.22 -2.61 8.28
C GLU A 398 17.42 -2.03 9.06
N ARG A 399 17.20 -0.96 9.84
CA ARG A 399 18.25 -0.33 10.63
C ARG A 399 18.82 -1.27 11.69
N TRP A 400 17.98 -2.10 12.33
CA TRP A 400 18.42 -3.08 13.31
C TRP A 400 19.38 -4.11 12.69
N GLN A 401 19.04 -4.63 11.50
CA GLN A 401 19.86 -5.58 10.77
C GLN A 401 21.18 -4.96 10.29
N GLU A 402 21.17 -3.70 9.84
CA GLU A 402 22.38 -2.97 9.48
C GLU A 402 23.31 -2.78 10.68
N LEU A 403 22.80 -2.28 11.80
CA LEU A 403 23.60 -2.10 13.02
C LEU A 403 24.14 -3.44 13.52
N ARG A 404 23.35 -4.51 13.45
CA ARG A 404 23.81 -5.85 13.81
C ARG A 404 24.98 -6.29 12.92
N LYS A 405 24.84 -6.23 11.60
CA LYS A 405 25.90 -6.58 10.64
C LYS A 405 27.16 -5.72 10.84
N ASN A 406 26.99 -4.42 11.09
CA ASN A 406 28.09 -3.51 11.37
C ASN A 406 28.79 -3.86 12.68
N SER A 407 28.04 -4.17 13.74
CA SER A 407 28.62 -4.58 15.02
C SER A 407 29.41 -5.90 14.89
N GLU A 408 28.91 -6.87 14.14
CA GLU A 408 29.61 -8.15 13.90
C GLU A 408 30.90 -7.92 13.10
N ARG A 409 30.88 -7.00 12.12
CA ARG A 409 32.07 -6.62 11.35
C ARG A 409 33.10 -5.91 12.24
N GLN A 410 32.70 -4.89 12.98
CA GLN A 410 33.58 -4.14 13.89
C GLN A 410 34.21 -5.04 14.95
N TYR A 411 33.47 -6.02 15.46
CA TYR A 411 34.01 -7.00 16.39
C TYR A 411 35.10 -7.87 15.75
N ARG A 412 34.90 -8.33 14.51
CA ARG A 412 35.92 -9.12 13.77
C ARG A 412 37.16 -8.29 13.44
N ASP A 413 36.96 -7.02 13.12
CA ASP A 413 38.03 -6.08 12.77
C ASP A 413 38.75 -5.52 14.01
N ALA A 414 38.41 -5.99 15.21
CA ALA A 414 38.92 -5.52 16.51
C ALA A 414 38.68 -4.02 16.81
N ASP A 415 37.74 -3.38 16.10
CA ASP A 415 37.27 -2.02 16.37
C ASP A 415 36.28 -2.02 17.55
N MET A 416 36.84 -2.05 18.77
CA MET A 416 36.04 -2.10 19.99
C MET A 416 35.32 -0.79 20.33
N SER A 417 35.81 0.36 19.87
CA SER A 417 35.14 1.65 20.08
C SER A 417 33.91 1.78 19.17
N GLY A 418 34.05 1.46 17.87
CA GLY A 418 32.95 1.38 16.94
C GLY A 418 31.92 0.33 17.35
N TYR A 419 32.37 -0.85 17.77
CA TYR A 419 31.48 -1.90 18.29
C TYR A 419 30.61 -1.41 19.44
N LYS A 420 31.20 -0.75 20.45
CA LYS A 420 30.45 -0.20 21.61
C LYS A 420 29.46 0.87 21.19
N ALA A 421 29.84 1.77 20.28
CA ALA A 421 28.96 2.82 19.77
C ALA A 421 27.74 2.23 19.02
N THR A 422 27.98 1.26 18.13
CA THR A 422 26.92 0.56 17.39
C THR A 422 25.98 -0.20 18.34
N ARG A 423 26.51 -0.88 19.36
CA ARG A 423 25.71 -1.58 20.38
C ARG A 423 24.89 -0.61 21.23
N SER A 424 25.43 0.56 21.58
CA SER A 424 24.68 1.61 22.27
C SER A 424 23.48 2.08 21.43
N ALA A 425 23.70 2.33 20.13
CA ALA A 425 22.63 2.73 19.21
C ALA A 425 21.53 1.66 19.09
N MET A 426 21.89 0.38 19.07
CA MET A 426 20.91 -0.72 19.14
C MET A 426 20.14 -0.70 20.47
N GLY A 427 20.82 -0.44 21.59
CA GLY A 427 20.17 -0.27 22.90
C GLY A 427 19.14 0.86 22.92
N ASP A 428 19.47 2.00 22.33
CA ASP A 428 18.55 3.14 22.24
C ASP A 428 17.33 2.84 21.36
N MET A 429 17.53 2.10 20.26
CA MET A 429 16.42 1.60 19.44
C MET A 429 15.51 0.67 20.24
N ALA A 430 16.07 -0.29 20.98
CA ALA A 430 15.31 -1.19 21.83
C ALA A 430 14.52 -0.43 22.92
N LYS A 431 15.12 0.61 23.53
CA LYS A 431 14.45 1.51 24.49
C LYS A 431 13.30 2.28 23.85
N SER A 432 13.43 2.73 22.59
CA SER A 432 12.40 3.52 21.94
C SER A 432 11.07 2.77 21.78
N LEU A 433 11.09 1.43 21.73
CA LEU A 433 9.87 0.60 21.67
C LEU A 433 8.95 0.80 22.87
N GLN A 434 9.51 1.15 24.05
CA GLN A 434 8.71 1.44 25.25
C GLN A 434 7.80 2.66 25.07
N ARG A 435 8.15 3.56 24.16
CA ARG A 435 7.40 4.79 23.87
C ARG A 435 6.40 4.61 22.72
N ASP A 436 6.41 3.45 22.05
CA ASP A 436 5.55 3.15 20.91
C ASP A 436 5.00 1.71 20.98
N PRO A 437 3.94 1.48 21.79
CA PRO A 437 3.35 0.14 21.94
C PRO A 437 2.79 -0.43 20.63
N GLN A 438 2.37 0.42 19.69
CA GLN A 438 1.88 -0.02 18.38
C GLN A 438 3.01 -0.59 17.53
N LEU A 439 4.15 0.09 17.49
CA LEU A 439 5.36 -0.41 16.82
C LEU A 439 5.86 -1.71 17.47
N GLU A 440 5.87 -1.77 18.80
CA GLU A 440 6.28 -2.97 19.54
C GLU A 440 5.39 -4.18 19.20
N SER A 441 4.07 -3.99 19.12
CA SER A 441 3.12 -5.05 18.76
C SER A 441 3.33 -5.57 17.34
N ILE A 442 3.65 -4.70 16.38
CA ILE A 442 3.91 -5.13 14.98
C ILE A 442 5.20 -5.92 14.92
N LEU A 443 6.26 -5.42 15.56
CA LEU A 443 7.57 -6.07 15.59
C LEU A 443 7.56 -7.39 16.38
N ALA A 444 6.62 -7.59 17.30
CA ALA A 444 6.46 -8.86 18.02
C ALA A 444 6.12 -10.03 17.08
N SER A 445 5.43 -9.77 15.96
CA SER A 445 5.18 -10.77 14.90
C SER A 445 6.41 -11.06 14.03
N ARG A 446 7.46 -10.22 14.13
CA ARG A 446 8.69 -10.27 13.33
C ARG A 446 9.95 -10.54 14.16
N LYS A 447 9.80 -11.23 15.31
CA LYS A 447 10.92 -11.60 16.21
C LYS A 447 12.09 -12.28 15.48
N ALA A 448 11.80 -13.15 14.51
CA ALA A 448 12.81 -13.85 13.71
C ALA A 448 13.69 -12.88 12.90
N GLU A 449 13.11 -11.83 12.30
CA GLU A 449 13.84 -10.82 11.52
C GLU A 449 14.78 -9.97 12.39
N LEU A 450 14.49 -9.88 13.69
CA LEU A 450 15.30 -9.18 14.68
C LEU A 450 16.37 -10.08 15.35
N GLY A 451 16.43 -11.35 14.95
CA GLY A 451 17.37 -12.33 15.48
C GLY A 451 16.98 -12.92 16.83
N ILE A 452 15.70 -12.89 17.19
CA ILE A 452 15.17 -13.56 18.38
C ILE A 452 14.67 -14.94 17.96
N SER A 453 15.37 -15.99 18.40
CA SER A 453 15.03 -17.40 18.11
C SER A 453 14.25 -18.09 19.22
N PHE A 454 14.26 -17.53 20.44
CA PHE A 454 13.59 -18.10 21.61
C PHE A 454 12.85 -17.00 22.34
N ASP A 455 11.58 -17.23 22.69
CA ASP A 455 10.77 -16.28 23.43
C ASP A 455 10.94 -16.49 24.93
N THR A 456 11.42 -15.46 25.62
CA THR A 456 11.62 -15.48 27.07
C THR A 456 10.46 -14.86 27.84
N GLY A 457 9.38 -14.50 27.14
CA GLY A 457 8.19 -13.88 27.73
C GLY A 457 8.39 -12.42 28.13
N ARG A 458 9.49 -11.79 27.67
CA ARG A 458 9.79 -10.39 27.96
C ARG A 458 9.06 -9.49 26.97
N ARG A 459 8.91 -8.21 27.33
CA ARG A 459 8.57 -7.19 26.35
C ARG A 459 9.66 -7.15 25.27
N LEU A 460 9.28 -6.91 24.02
CA LEU A 460 10.16 -7.06 22.88
C LEU A 460 11.42 -6.20 23.00
N GLY A 461 11.32 -4.96 23.50
CA GLY A 461 12.50 -4.13 23.74
C GLY A 461 13.49 -4.76 24.74
N ALA A 462 13.00 -5.41 25.79
CA ALA A 462 13.83 -6.12 26.75
C ALA A 462 14.35 -7.46 26.20
N GLU A 463 13.55 -8.15 25.38
CA GLU A 463 13.92 -9.36 24.65
C GLU A 463 15.11 -9.09 23.70
N LEU A 464 15.06 -7.99 22.95
CA LEU A 464 16.11 -7.57 22.04
C LEU A 464 17.40 -7.26 22.78
N ALA A 465 17.30 -6.52 23.88
CA ALA A 465 18.46 -6.22 24.70
C ALA A 465 19.10 -7.48 25.29
N PHE A 466 18.27 -8.38 25.83
CA PHE A 466 18.72 -9.63 26.43
C PHE A 466 19.38 -10.56 25.40
N THR A 467 18.71 -10.81 24.27
CA THR A 467 19.19 -11.74 23.23
C THR A 467 20.52 -11.29 22.63
N HIS A 468 20.71 -9.98 22.51
CA HIS A 468 21.89 -9.41 21.87
C HIS A 468 22.96 -8.98 22.88
N GLY A 469 22.79 -9.25 24.18
CA GLY A 469 23.74 -8.85 25.22
C GLY A 469 23.96 -7.35 25.31
N ILE A 470 22.92 -6.56 24.99
CA ILE A 470 22.95 -5.10 25.06
C ILE A 470 22.51 -4.71 26.47
N ASP A 471 23.40 -4.06 27.22
CA ASP A 471 23.04 -3.54 28.53
C ASP A 471 22.11 -2.34 28.37
N LEU A 472 20.86 -2.46 28.83
CA LEU A 472 19.93 -1.34 28.92
C LEU A 472 20.26 -0.41 30.09
N GLY A 473 21.22 -0.80 30.93
CA GLY A 473 21.90 -0.08 32.00
C GLY A 473 21.31 1.26 32.41
N ARG A 474 20.50 1.23 33.49
CA ARG A 474 20.67 2.22 34.56
C ARG A 474 22.08 2.00 35.11
N GLY A 475 22.86 3.07 35.22
CA GLY A 475 24.25 3.02 35.67
C GLY A 475 24.43 2.18 36.93
N ARG A 476 25.33 1.21 36.86
CA ARG A 476 25.94 0.59 38.04
C ARG A 476 27.33 1.20 38.16
N GLY A 477 27.44 2.20 39.03
CA GLY A 477 28.69 2.45 39.73
C GLY A 477 29.00 1.18 40.51
N LEU A 478 30.03 0.47 40.09
CA LEU A 478 30.80 -0.41 40.96
C LEU A 478 32.14 0.26 41.10
N GLY A 479 32.34 0.87 42.27
CA GLY A 479 33.67 1.23 42.72
C GLY A 479 34.47 -0.06 42.91
N ILE A 480 35.58 -0.14 42.19
CA ILE A 480 36.89 -0.47 42.72
C ILE A 480 37.86 0.55 42.14
#